data_AF-A0A150QJK2-F1
#
_entry.id   AF-A0A150QJK2-F1
#
_cell.length_a   1.000
_cell.length_b   1.000
_cell.length_c   1.000
_cell.angle_alpha   90.00
_cell.angle_beta   90.00
_cell.angle_gamma   90.00
#
_symmetry.space_group_name_H-M   'P 1'
#
loop_
_entity.id
_entity.type
_entity.pdbx_description
1 polymer ?
#
loop_
_entity_poly.entity_id
_entity_poly.type
_entity_poly.pdbx_seq_one_letter_code
_entity_poly.pdbx_strand_id
1 'polypeptide(L)'
;MLARVVAVALALLGAWLPATAAHAAGTVTLADRSPKEDGGRWKLKMTINYGGTPHLGHIPMLFSFTPTVHYERALTDQSPEKPILNKIPLQNQQAINESMDVGFSDGSGKVFSITKFDFVLRRDRGFEAGEYELVIKRASDGVQMGQKQRITLQGENEVIDRRAIVFTGEKKKKDTSAGKADAEKGDEPATEEDAASEPASDAAEADAPSGDALPDEAPPPVDPKQGGCGCRLAPAEAATPLALPLVALGAAAAFARRRRARRG
;
A
#
# COMPACT_ATOMS: atom_id res chain seq x y z
N MET A 1 1.71 3.96 55.72
CA MET A 1 2.11 2.79 54.90
C MET A 1 0.95 2.24 54.07
N LEU A 2 -0.28 2.21 54.60
CA LEU A 2 -1.48 1.73 53.88
C LEU A 2 -1.64 2.29 52.46
N ALA A 3 -1.55 3.61 52.27
CA ALA A 3 -1.72 4.24 50.95
C ALA A 3 -0.68 3.80 49.90
N ARG A 4 0.53 3.44 50.32
CA ARG A 4 1.59 2.95 49.41
C ARG A 4 1.36 1.47 49.04
N VAL A 5 0.84 0.68 49.97
CA VAL A 5 0.48 -0.72 49.72
C VAL A 5 -0.73 -0.81 48.77
N VAL A 6 -1.73 0.06 48.94
CA VAL A 6 -2.90 0.14 48.05
C VAL A 6 -2.50 0.59 46.64
N ALA A 7 -1.60 1.57 46.50
CA ALA A 7 -1.14 2.02 45.18
C ALA A 7 -0.35 0.93 44.43
N VAL A 8 0.50 0.16 45.13
CA VAL A 8 1.23 -0.97 44.54
C VAL A 8 0.27 -2.12 44.18
N ALA A 9 -0.74 -2.38 45.01
CA ALA A 9 -1.75 -3.39 44.71
C ALA A 9 -2.59 -3.03 43.47
N LEU A 10 -3.01 -1.76 43.30
CA LEU A 10 -3.73 -1.33 42.10
C LEU A 10 -2.85 -1.36 40.83
N ALA A 11 -1.56 -1.05 40.94
CA ALA A 11 -0.63 -1.15 39.80
C ALA A 11 -0.40 -2.60 39.37
N LEU A 12 -0.36 -3.54 40.32
CA LEU A 12 -0.24 -4.97 40.05
C LEU A 12 -1.52 -5.59 39.48
N LEU A 13 -2.71 -5.14 39.93
CA LEU A 13 -3.98 -5.53 39.32
C LEU A 13 -4.14 -4.98 37.89
N GLY A 14 -3.68 -3.75 37.63
CA GLY A 14 -3.67 -3.14 36.29
C GLY A 14 -2.81 -3.91 35.27
N ALA A 15 -1.68 -4.47 35.72
CA ALA A 15 -0.78 -5.26 34.89
C ALA A 15 -1.27 -6.69 34.60
N TRP A 16 -2.33 -7.13 35.27
CA TRP A 16 -2.93 -8.47 35.12
C TRP A 16 -4.22 -8.49 34.31
N LEU A 17 -4.70 -7.34 33.81
CA LEU A 17 -5.77 -7.34 32.83
C LEU A 17 -5.19 -7.85 31.49
N PRO A 18 -5.63 -9.03 30.99
CA PRO A 18 -5.24 -9.44 29.65
C PRO A 18 -5.72 -8.36 28.68
N ALA A 19 -4.83 -7.88 27.83
CA ALA A 19 -5.21 -7.04 26.69
C ALA A 19 -6.33 -7.78 25.95
N THR A 20 -7.56 -7.30 26.07
CA THR A 20 -8.73 -7.93 25.48
C THR A 20 -8.47 -8.02 23.98
N ALA A 21 -8.27 -9.25 23.51
CA ALA A 21 -8.12 -9.54 22.10
C ALA A 21 -9.30 -8.91 21.35
N ALA A 22 -9.01 -8.23 20.25
CA ALA A 22 -10.06 -7.71 19.37
C ALA A 22 -11.03 -8.86 19.06
N HIS A 23 -12.26 -8.76 19.57
CA HIS A 23 -13.31 -9.72 19.29
C HIS A 23 -13.65 -9.60 17.81
N ALA A 24 -13.06 -10.49 17.01
CA ALA A 24 -13.43 -10.64 15.62
C ALA A 24 -14.83 -11.26 15.55
N ALA A 25 -15.68 -10.72 14.67
CA ALA A 25 -16.96 -11.34 14.39
C ALA A 25 -16.73 -12.63 13.61
N GLY A 26 -17.32 -13.73 14.05
CA GLY A 26 -17.21 -15.02 13.36
C GLY A 26 -15.78 -15.58 13.26
N THR A 27 -15.61 -16.60 12.42
CA THR A 27 -14.31 -17.24 12.16
C THR A 27 -14.13 -17.47 10.67
N VAL A 28 -12.88 -17.39 10.21
CA VAL A 28 -12.50 -17.70 8.82
C VAL A 28 -11.43 -18.76 8.86
N THR A 29 -11.56 -19.81 8.07
CA THR A 29 -10.55 -20.87 7.94
C THR A 29 -10.21 -21.08 6.47
N LEU A 30 -8.92 -21.00 6.13
CA LEU A 30 -8.44 -21.36 4.80
C LEU A 30 -8.22 -22.88 4.74
N ALA A 31 -8.63 -23.49 3.64
CA ALA A 31 -8.33 -24.89 3.36
C ALA A 31 -6.84 -25.09 3.06
N ASP A 32 -6.25 -24.17 2.31
CA ASP A 32 -4.81 -24.16 1.99
C ASP A 32 -4.26 -22.76 2.21
N ARG A 33 -3.17 -22.66 2.99
CA ARG A 33 -2.45 -21.41 3.23
C ARG A 33 -1.35 -21.15 2.22
N SER A 34 -1.05 -22.13 1.38
CA SER A 34 0.00 -22.06 0.36
C SER A 34 -0.49 -22.53 -1.02
N PRO A 35 -1.48 -21.85 -1.61
CA PRO A 35 -2.03 -22.25 -2.91
C PRO A 35 -0.95 -22.18 -4.00
N LYS A 36 -0.96 -23.18 -4.88
CA LYS A 36 -0.11 -23.23 -6.08
C LYS A 36 -0.70 -22.40 -7.21
N GLU A 37 0.16 -21.69 -7.94
CA GLU A 37 -0.21 -20.96 -9.14
C GLU A 37 -0.65 -21.92 -10.27
N ASP A 38 -1.76 -21.59 -10.91
CA ASP A 38 -2.33 -22.28 -12.07
C ASP A 38 -2.66 -21.25 -13.16
N GLY A 39 -1.71 -21.03 -14.07
CA GLY A 39 -1.84 -20.09 -15.19
C GLY A 39 -2.10 -18.65 -14.75
N GLY A 40 -1.26 -18.08 -13.88
CA GLY A 40 -1.40 -16.70 -13.40
C GLY A 40 -2.48 -16.50 -12.33
N ARG A 41 -3.02 -17.59 -11.77
CA ARG A 41 -4.15 -17.55 -10.83
C ARG A 41 -3.88 -18.44 -9.61
N TRP A 42 -4.33 -17.98 -8.44
CA TRP A 42 -4.33 -18.76 -7.21
C TRP A 42 -5.76 -18.93 -6.71
N LYS A 43 -6.14 -20.18 -6.43
CA LYS A 43 -7.47 -20.52 -5.91
C LYS A 43 -7.39 -20.63 -4.39
N LEU A 44 -8.00 -19.67 -3.70
CA LEU A 44 -8.11 -19.66 -2.24
C LEU A 44 -9.48 -20.22 -1.87
N LYS A 45 -9.49 -21.36 -1.20
CA LYS A 45 -10.71 -21.95 -0.66
C LYS A 45 -10.79 -21.64 0.82
N MET A 46 -11.89 -21.04 1.25
CA MET A 46 -12.08 -20.68 2.64
C MET A 46 -13.48 -21.04 3.12
N THR A 47 -13.59 -21.34 4.41
CA THR A 47 -14.86 -21.50 5.11
C THR A 47 -15.03 -20.31 6.02
N ILE A 48 -16.13 -19.57 5.84
CA ILE A 48 -16.44 -18.38 6.61
C ILE A 48 -17.65 -18.71 7.48
N ASN A 49 -17.46 -18.59 8.79
CA ASN A 49 -18.52 -18.64 9.78
C ASN A 49 -18.82 -17.20 10.22
N TYR A 50 -20.06 -16.75 10.04
CA TYR A 50 -20.50 -15.41 10.40
C TYR A 50 -20.56 -15.17 11.92
N GLY A 51 -20.58 -16.24 12.73
CA GLY A 51 -20.67 -16.17 14.20
C GLY A 51 -22.10 -16.04 14.74
N GLY A 52 -23.10 -16.09 13.87
CA GLY A 52 -24.52 -16.00 14.17
C GLY A 52 -25.33 -16.13 12.88
N THR A 53 -26.64 -15.86 12.92
CA THR A 53 -27.47 -15.81 11.71
C THR A 53 -27.22 -14.49 10.96
N PRO A 54 -26.76 -14.53 9.69
CA PRO A 54 -26.68 -13.35 8.84
C PRO A 54 -28.03 -12.64 8.68
N HIS A 55 -27.99 -11.31 8.56
CA HIS A 55 -29.16 -10.48 8.31
C HIS A 55 -29.58 -10.49 6.83
N LEU A 56 -28.64 -10.80 5.93
CA LEU A 56 -28.85 -10.93 4.49
C LEU A 56 -28.27 -12.27 4.01
N GLY A 57 -28.87 -12.83 2.97
CA GLY A 57 -28.35 -14.03 2.30
C GLY A 57 -27.02 -13.81 1.59
N HIS A 58 -26.70 -12.56 1.28
CA HIS A 58 -25.46 -12.13 0.63
C HIS A 58 -24.88 -10.95 1.41
N ILE A 59 -23.61 -11.07 1.80
CA ILE A 59 -22.94 -10.06 2.61
C ILE A 59 -21.70 -9.55 1.87
N PRO A 60 -21.62 -8.25 1.55
CA PRO A 60 -20.42 -7.67 0.99
C PRO A 60 -19.30 -7.65 2.03
N MET A 61 -18.18 -8.30 1.70
CA MET A 61 -16.97 -8.36 2.49
C MET A 61 -15.80 -7.76 1.71
N LEU A 62 -14.92 -7.08 2.43
CA LEU A 62 -13.67 -6.51 1.94
C LEU A 62 -12.52 -7.42 2.36
N PHE A 63 -11.81 -7.95 1.37
CA PHE A 63 -10.62 -8.76 1.54
C PHE A 63 -9.40 -7.86 1.32
N SER A 64 -8.69 -7.56 2.40
CA SER A 64 -7.47 -6.75 2.37
C SER A 64 -6.24 -7.66 2.42
N PHE A 65 -5.43 -7.63 1.37
CA PHE A 65 -4.19 -8.39 1.25
C PHE A 65 -3.00 -7.44 1.34
N THR A 66 -2.25 -7.49 2.45
CA THR A 66 -1.03 -6.70 2.61
C THR A 66 0.18 -7.57 2.27
N PRO A 67 1.00 -7.22 1.26
CA PRO A 67 2.22 -7.97 0.97
C PRO A 67 3.25 -7.77 2.08
N THR A 68 3.80 -8.88 2.55
CA THR A 68 4.76 -8.93 3.68
C THR A 68 6.12 -9.45 3.24
N VAL A 69 6.18 -10.36 2.28
CA VAL A 69 7.44 -10.86 1.71
C VAL A 69 7.25 -11.03 0.21
N HIS A 70 8.09 -10.41 -0.60
CA HIS A 70 8.12 -10.64 -2.04
C HIS A 70 9.17 -11.69 -2.39
N TYR A 71 8.81 -12.63 -3.27
CA TYR A 71 9.73 -13.67 -3.75
C TYR A 71 10.33 -13.24 -5.08
N GLU A 72 11.53 -12.67 -5.02
CA GLU A 72 12.28 -12.26 -6.20
C GLU A 72 13.00 -13.47 -6.81
N ARG A 73 13.06 -13.53 -8.14
CA ARG A 73 13.96 -14.44 -8.87
C ARG A 73 15.04 -13.62 -9.53
N ALA A 74 16.25 -13.64 -8.98
CA ALA A 74 17.35 -12.84 -9.48
C ALA A 74 18.39 -13.71 -10.20
N LEU A 75 18.79 -13.29 -11.40
CA LEU A 75 20.00 -13.79 -12.05
C LEU A 75 21.19 -13.00 -11.48
N THR A 76 22.22 -13.72 -11.01
CA THR A 76 23.37 -13.09 -10.35
C THR A 76 24.65 -13.52 -11.07
N ASP A 77 25.75 -12.78 -10.85
CA ASP A 77 27.05 -13.11 -11.45
C ASP A 77 27.55 -14.52 -11.04
N GLN A 78 27.18 -14.97 -9.83
CA GLN A 78 27.51 -16.30 -9.32
C GLN A 78 26.66 -17.42 -9.93
N SER A 79 25.50 -17.09 -10.50
CA SER A 79 24.59 -18.04 -11.14
C SER A 79 23.94 -17.40 -12.38
N PRO A 80 24.69 -17.31 -13.49
CA PRO A 80 24.23 -16.65 -14.71
C PRO A 80 23.18 -17.46 -15.48
N GLU A 81 23.01 -18.75 -15.19
CA GLU A 81 22.08 -19.63 -15.90
C GLU A 81 20.82 -19.95 -15.10
N LYS A 82 20.89 -19.91 -13.76
CA LYS A 82 19.78 -20.31 -12.88
C LYS A 82 19.39 -19.16 -11.96
N PRO A 83 18.15 -18.64 -12.07
CA PRO A 83 17.66 -17.62 -11.15
C PRO A 83 17.64 -18.14 -9.71
N ILE A 84 18.20 -17.36 -8.79
CA ILE A 84 18.18 -17.63 -7.36
C ILE A 84 16.91 -17.01 -6.77
N LEU A 85 16.21 -17.74 -5.89
CA LEU A 85 15.04 -17.24 -5.19
C LEU A 85 15.46 -16.45 -3.95
N ASN A 86 15.17 -15.15 -3.96
CA ASN A 86 15.42 -14.23 -2.85
C ASN A 86 14.10 -13.87 -2.17
N LYS A 87 14.07 -13.99 -0.84
CA LYS A 87 12.91 -13.57 -0.04
C LYS A 87 13.19 -12.18 0.52
N ILE A 88 12.48 -11.18 0.00
CA ILE A 88 12.65 -9.79 0.41
C ILE A 88 11.49 -9.43 1.35
N PRO A 89 11.73 -9.21 2.65
CA PRO A 89 10.70 -8.72 3.55
C PRO A 89 10.32 -7.30 3.17
N LEU A 90 9.02 -7.04 3.05
CA LEU A 90 8.47 -5.74 2.73
C LEU A 90 7.89 -5.11 3.99
N GLN A 91 8.05 -3.79 4.11
CA GLN A 91 7.47 -2.99 5.18
C GLN A 91 6.62 -1.86 4.60
N ASN A 92 5.59 -1.45 5.34
CA ASN A 92 4.70 -0.34 5.01
C ASN A 92 4.07 -0.43 3.61
N GLN A 93 3.74 -1.64 3.17
CA GLN A 93 3.08 -1.85 1.89
C GLN A 93 1.60 -1.50 1.96
N GLN A 94 1.07 -1.03 0.84
CA GLN A 94 -0.37 -0.79 0.70
C GLN A 94 -1.10 -2.13 0.59
N ALA A 95 -2.23 -2.26 1.28
CA ALA A 95 -3.10 -3.41 1.14
C ALA A 95 -3.83 -3.36 -0.20
N ILE A 96 -3.82 -4.46 -0.93
CA ILE A 96 -4.66 -4.68 -2.10
C ILE A 96 -6.03 -5.09 -1.59
N ASN A 97 -7.03 -4.25 -1.82
CA ASN A 97 -8.39 -4.44 -1.31
C ASN A 97 -9.30 -4.97 -2.42
N GLU A 98 -9.95 -6.09 -2.15
CA GLU A 98 -10.89 -6.75 -3.05
C GLU A 98 -12.24 -6.86 -2.36
N SER A 99 -13.25 -6.19 -2.90
CA SER A 99 -14.63 -6.29 -2.40
C SER A 99 -15.35 -7.44 -3.09
N MET A 100 -15.83 -8.41 -2.31
CA MET A 100 -16.59 -9.55 -2.81
C MET A 100 -17.87 -9.73 -2.01
N ASP A 101 -18.90 -10.18 -2.71
CA ASP A 101 -20.15 -10.55 -2.07
C ASP A 101 -20.14 -12.04 -1.69
N VAL A 102 -20.27 -12.31 -0.39
CA VAL A 102 -20.20 -13.67 0.15
C VAL A 102 -21.61 -14.17 0.40
N GLY A 103 -22.00 -15.22 -0.33
CA GLY A 103 -23.31 -15.88 -0.20
C GLY A 103 -23.36 -16.81 1.01
N PHE A 104 -24.28 -16.52 1.92
CA PHE A 104 -24.69 -17.36 3.05
C PHE A 104 -26.04 -18.05 2.82
N SER A 105 -26.77 -17.71 1.76
CA SER A 105 -28.02 -18.39 1.40
C SER A 105 -27.83 -19.44 0.29
N ASP A 106 -28.66 -20.49 0.32
CA ASP A 106 -28.83 -21.38 -0.83
C ASP A 106 -29.83 -20.79 -1.85
N GLY A 107 -29.97 -21.44 -3.00
CA GLY A 107 -30.96 -21.07 -4.02
C GLY A 107 -32.43 -21.16 -3.56
N SER A 108 -32.70 -21.72 -2.37
CA SER A 108 -34.04 -21.76 -1.76
C SER A 108 -34.29 -20.59 -0.81
N GLY A 109 -33.29 -19.73 -0.59
CA GLY A 109 -33.36 -18.58 0.32
C GLY A 109 -33.09 -18.93 1.79
N LYS A 110 -32.70 -20.18 2.11
CA LYS A 110 -32.31 -20.54 3.47
C LYS A 110 -30.94 -19.99 3.77
N VAL A 111 -30.84 -19.19 4.83
CA VAL A 111 -29.59 -18.56 5.27
C VAL A 111 -28.88 -19.47 6.27
N PHE A 112 -27.60 -19.73 6.00
CA PHE A 112 -26.70 -20.48 6.85
C PHE A 112 -25.72 -19.55 7.56
N SER A 113 -25.28 -19.94 8.76
CA SER A 113 -24.24 -19.20 9.49
C SER A 113 -22.84 -19.45 8.93
N ILE A 114 -22.65 -20.56 8.20
CA ILE A 114 -21.36 -20.99 7.65
C ILE A 114 -21.51 -21.16 6.14
N THR A 115 -20.54 -20.65 5.40
CA THR A 115 -20.46 -20.81 3.95
C THR A 115 -19.06 -21.20 3.50
N LYS A 116 -18.99 -21.92 2.37
CA LYS A 116 -17.74 -22.22 1.67
C LYS A 116 -17.62 -21.23 0.53
N PHE A 117 -16.50 -20.53 0.49
CA PHE A 117 -16.25 -19.47 -0.46
C PHE A 117 -14.92 -19.71 -1.16
N ASP A 118 -14.94 -19.60 -2.48
CA ASP A 118 -13.76 -19.75 -3.32
C ASP A 118 -13.41 -18.38 -3.91
N PHE A 119 -12.21 -17.90 -3.62
CA PHE A 119 -11.66 -16.65 -4.12
C PHE A 119 -10.55 -16.96 -5.12
N VAL A 120 -10.53 -16.25 -6.25
CA VAL A 120 -9.45 -16.40 -7.26
C VAL A 120 -8.61 -15.14 -7.28
N LEU A 121 -7.38 -15.22 -6.77
CA LEU A 121 -6.38 -14.17 -6.95
C LEU A 121 -5.76 -14.32 -8.33
N ARG A 122 -5.41 -13.19 -8.94
CA ARG A 122 -4.87 -13.17 -10.30
C ARG A 122 -3.69 -12.21 -10.40
N ARG A 123 -2.70 -12.57 -11.21
CA ARG A 123 -1.52 -11.73 -11.44
C ARG A 123 -1.83 -10.40 -12.13
N ASP A 124 -2.84 -10.39 -13.01
CA ASP A 124 -3.34 -9.17 -13.69
C ASP A 124 -3.89 -8.11 -12.72
N ARG A 125 -4.25 -8.48 -11.48
CA ARG A 125 -4.70 -7.57 -10.43
C ARG A 125 -3.59 -7.09 -9.48
N GLY A 126 -2.33 -7.33 -9.83
CA GLY A 126 -1.17 -6.92 -9.03
C GLY A 126 -0.78 -7.89 -7.92
N PHE A 127 -1.24 -9.15 -7.99
CA PHE A 127 -0.77 -10.20 -7.09
C PHE A 127 0.47 -10.90 -7.66
N GLU A 128 1.44 -11.18 -6.80
CA GLU A 128 2.70 -11.82 -7.15
C GLU A 128 2.95 -13.00 -6.19
N ALA A 129 3.91 -13.87 -6.54
CA ALA A 129 4.34 -14.92 -5.62
C ALA A 129 5.04 -14.28 -4.41
N GLY A 130 4.64 -14.69 -3.20
CA GLY A 130 5.08 -14.05 -1.96
C GLY A 130 4.20 -14.37 -0.77
N GLU A 131 4.48 -13.72 0.36
CA GLU A 131 3.70 -13.84 1.60
C GLU A 131 2.82 -12.61 1.78
N TYR A 132 1.54 -12.84 2.09
CA TYR A 132 0.53 -11.82 2.29
C TYR A 132 -0.14 -12.00 3.66
N GLU A 133 -0.51 -10.89 4.28
CA GLU A 133 -1.41 -10.86 5.43
C GLU A 133 -2.83 -10.55 4.93
N LEU A 134 -3.73 -11.51 5.12
CA LEU A 134 -5.16 -11.38 4.81
C LEU A 134 -5.92 -10.90 6.04
N VAL A 135 -6.66 -9.81 5.84
CA VAL A 135 -7.64 -9.28 6.80
C VAL A 135 -8.97 -9.15 6.08
N ILE A 136 -10.02 -9.77 6.63
CA ILE A 136 -11.37 -9.70 6.07
C ILE A 136 -12.19 -8.77 6.94
N LYS A 137 -12.89 -7.82 6.32
CA LYS A 137 -13.78 -6.89 7.01
C LYS A 137 -15.16 -6.91 6.35
N ARG A 138 -16.22 -6.71 7.14
CA ARG A 138 -17.55 -6.51 6.57
C ARG A 138 -17.63 -5.10 5.97
N ALA A 139 -18.18 -4.98 4.77
CA ALA A 139 -18.30 -3.68 4.11
C ALA A 139 -19.32 -2.75 4.79
N SER A 140 -20.36 -3.31 5.44
CA SER A 140 -21.39 -2.51 6.11
C SER A 140 -20.88 -1.81 7.38
N ASP A 141 -20.19 -2.56 8.26
CA ASP A 141 -19.87 -2.09 9.62
C ASP A 141 -18.36 -1.91 9.84
N GLY A 142 -17.53 -2.30 8.87
CA GLY A 142 -16.06 -2.28 8.98
C GLY A 142 -15.47 -3.31 9.96
N VAL A 143 -16.32 -4.13 10.61
CA VAL A 143 -15.90 -5.12 11.61
C VAL A 143 -15.05 -6.21 10.97
N GLN A 144 -13.92 -6.52 11.62
CA GLN A 144 -13.02 -7.58 11.18
C GLN A 144 -13.65 -8.96 11.42
N MET A 145 -13.64 -9.77 10.37
CA MET A 145 -14.12 -11.16 10.38
C MET A 145 -12.93 -12.10 10.63
N GLY A 146 -13.00 -12.87 11.72
CA GLY A 146 -11.92 -13.75 12.13
C GLY A 146 -10.56 -13.08 12.42
N GLN A 147 -9.54 -13.91 12.59
CA GLN A 147 -8.18 -13.46 12.86
C GLN A 147 -7.45 -13.10 11.56
N LYS A 148 -6.41 -12.26 11.67
CA LYS A 148 -5.52 -12.00 10.55
C LYS A 148 -4.78 -13.28 10.17
N GLN A 149 -4.64 -13.55 8.89
CA GLN A 149 -4.11 -14.82 8.39
C GLN A 149 -2.94 -14.59 7.45
N ARG A 150 -1.84 -15.31 7.64
CA ARG A 150 -0.72 -15.29 6.71
C ARG A 150 -0.92 -16.34 5.63
N ILE A 151 -0.78 -15.93 4.38
CA ILE A 151 -0.93 -16.76 3.18
C ILE A 151 0.37 -16.65 2.37
N THR A 152 0.80 -17.75 1.77
CA THR A 152 1.97 -17.79 0.89
C THR A 152 1.55 -18.19 -0.51
N LEU A 153 1.53 -17.25 -1.44
CA LEU A 153 1.23 -17.53 -2.84
C LEU A 153 2.46 -18.18 -3.48
N GLN A 154 2.35 -19.45 -3.84
CA GLN A 154 3.43 -20.18 -4.52
C GLN A 154 3.33 -19.92 -6.02
N GLY A 155 4.41 -19.50 -6.64
CA GLY A 155 4.46 -19.22 -8.07
C GLY A 155 5.86 -18.82 -8.49
N GLU A 156 6.04 -18.65 -9.79
CA GLU A 156 7.28 -18.15 -10.36
C GLU A 156 7.08 -16.70 -10.78
N ASN A 157 7.74 -15.76 -10.10
CA ASN A 157 7.76 -14.36 -10.52
C ASN A 157 8.72 -14.15 -11.70
N GLU A 158 8.68 -12.96 -12.28
CA GLU A 158 9.58 -12.55 -13.36
C GLU A 158 11.04 -12.61 -12.91
N VAL A 159 11.92 -12.95 -13.85
CA VAL A 159 13.36 -13.04 -13.58
C VAL A 159 13.97 -11.66 -13.75
N ILE A 160 14.56 -11.14 -12.68
CA ILE A 160 15.24 -9.85 -12.65
C ILE A 160 16.74 -10.10 -12.81
N ASP A 161 17.37 -9.41 -13.76
CA ASP A 161 18.82 -9.46 -13.90
C ASP A 161 19.49 -8.49 -12.92
N ARG A 162 20.25 -9.04 -11.96
CA ARG A 162 21.05 -8.28 -10.99
C ARG A 162 22.55 -8.44 -11.23
N ARG A 163 22.97 -8.88 -12.42
CA ARG A 163 24.39 -8.97 -12.77
C ARG A 163 25.03 -7.58 -12.74
N ALA A 164 26.27 -7.53 -12.27
CA ALA A 164 27.00 -6.29 -12.22
C ALA A 164 27.30 -5.80 -13.65
N ILE A 165 26.94 -4.55 -13.96
CA ILE A 165 27.40 -3.89 -15.17
C ILE A 165 28.83 -3.42 -14.90
N VAL A 166 29.81 -4.22 -15.28
CA VAL A 166 31.22 -3.81 -15.19
C VAL A 166 31.53 -2.92 -16.37
N PHE A 167 31.54 -1.60 -16.13
CA PHE A 167 32.08 -0.64 -17.09
C PHE A 167 33.60 -0.76 -17.11
N THR A 168 34.13 -1.69 -17.90
CA THR A 168 35.54 -1.64 -18.27
C THR A 168 35.72 -0.50 -19.25
N GLY A 169 35.96 0.71 -18.72
CA GLY A 169 36.41 1.82 -19.54
C GLY A 169 37.71 1.40 -20.21
N GLU A 170 37.70 1.31 -21.55
CA GLU A 170 38.93 1.15 -22.32
C GLU A 170 39.86 2.30 -21.93
N LYS A 171 40.91 1.99 -21.16
CA LYS A 171 41.98 2.92 -20.84
C LYS A 171 42.64 3.28 -22.16
N LYS A 172 42.21 4.39 -22.77
CA LYS A 172 42.84 4.97 -23.94
C LYS A 172 44.32 5.20 -23.60
N LYS A 173 45.18 4.37 -24.17
CA LYS A 173 46.63 4.48 -24.07
C LYS A 173 47.01 5.88 -24.57
N LYS A 174 47.55 6.70 -23.68
CA LYS A 174 48.08 8.02 -24.02
C LYS A 174 49.45 7.82 -24.68
N ASP A 175 49.45 7.54 -25.98
CA ASP A 175 50.68 7.63 -26.77
C ASP A 175 51.03 9.10 -27.00
N THR A 176 52.27 9.41 -26.70
CA THR A 176 52.87 10.74 -26.73
C THR A 176 53.83 10.77 -27.92
N SER A 177 53.47 11.47 -29.01
CA SER A 177 54.43 12.15 -29.89
C SER A 177 53.71 12.98 -30.93
N ALA A 178 53.94 14.29 -30.91
CA ALA A 178 53.61 15.21 -31.99
C ALA A 178 54.69 15.15 -33.09
N GLY A 179 54.29 15.25 -34.35
CA GLY A 179 55.21 15.39 -35.49
C GLY A 179 54.45 15.46 -36.84
N LYS A 180 54.51 16.64 -37.45
CA LYS A 180 53.82 17.14 -38.66
C LYS A 180 53.91 16.30 -39.96
N ALA A 181 52.79 16.37 -40.69
CA ALA A 181 52.59 16.64 -42.14
C ALA A 181 53.13 15.67 -43.20
N ASP A 182 52.22 15.14 -44.03
CA ASP A 182 52.15 15.50 -45.45
C ASP A 182 50.72 15.26 -46.00
N ALA A 183 50.39 15.98 -47.08
CA ALA A 183 49.05 16.22 -47.59
C ALA A 183 48.77 15.45 -48.91
N GLU A 184 47.48 15.41 -49.27
CA GLU A 184 46.89 15.00 -50.57
C GLU A 184 46.92 13.47 -50.87
N LYS A 185 45.88 12.82 -51.40
CA LYS A 185 44.84 13.27 -52.34
C LYS A 185 43.69 12.24 -52.46
N GLY A 186 42.45 12.75 -52.61
CA GLY A 186 41.23 12.13 -53.18
C GLY A 186 40.40 11.27 -52.22
N ASP A 187 39.20 11.61 -51.74
CA ASP A 187 38.09 12.47 -52.20
C ASP A 187 37.61 12.17 -53.63
N GLU A 188 36.54 11.35 -53.75
CA GLU A 188 35.21 11.77 -54.24
C GLU A 188 34.22 10.56 -54.24
N PRO A 189 32.88 10.74 -54.36
CA PRO A 189 32.04 10.79 -53.16
C PRO A 189 30.79 9.88 -53.25
N ALA A 190 30.02 9.94 -52.17
CA ALA A 190 28.67 9.39 -52.05
C ALA A 190 27.73 9.91 -53.15
N THR A 191 26.91 9.01 -53.67
CA THR A 191 25.82 9.30 -54.60
C THR A 191 24.68 9.98 -53.85
N GLU A 192 24.44 11.24 -54.19
CA GLU A 192 23.19 11.95 -53.95
C GLU A 192 22.14 11.46 -54.95
N GLU A 193 20.94 11.12 -54.48
CA GLU A 193 19.72 11.52 -55.19
C GLU A 193 18.91 12.39 -54.24
N ASP A 194 18.92 13.66 -54.62
CA ASP A 194 18.25 14.79 -54.05
C ASP A 194 16.80 14.84 -54.57
N ALA A 195 15.86 15.18 -53.70
CA ALA A 195 14.61 15.85 -54.05
C ALA A 195 13.90 16.32 -52.76
N ALA A 196 14.45 17.36 -52.15
CA ALA A 196 13.68 18.24 -51.28
C ALA A 196 12.64 19.03 -52.10
N SER A 197 11.42 19.19 -51.59
CA SER A 197 10.51 20.32 -51.88
C SER A 197 9.31 20.30 -50.91
N GLU A 198 9.42 20.99 -49.77
CA GLU A 198 8.30 21.78 -49.22
C GLU A 198 8.23 23.13 -49.99
N PRO A 199 7.30 24.07 -49.75
CA PRO A 199 5.92 24.05 -49.21
C PRO A 199 4.94 24.85 -50.12
N ALA A 200 3.63 24.84 -49.85
CA ALA A 200 2.77 26.03 -50.08
C ALA A 200 1.35 25.85 -49.52
N SER A 201 1.00 26.80 -48.68
CA SER A 201 -0.33 27.32 -48.36
C SER A 201 -1.12 27.79 -49.59
N ASP A 202 -2.44 27.63 -49.58
CA ASP A 202 -3.46 28.70 -49.43
C ASP A 202 -4.80 28.38 -50.13
N ALA A 203 -5.86 28.78 -49.44
CA ALA A 203 -7.21 29.23 -49.82
C ALA A 203 -8.05 28.61 -50.97
N ALA A 204 -9.30 28.30 -50.57
CA ALA A 204 -10.59 28.68 -51.17
C ALA A 204 -11.01 27.98 -52.49
N GLU A 205 -12.28 27.62 -52.76
CA GLU A 205 -13.57 28.12 -52.24
C GLU A 205 -14.72 27.15 -52.62
N ALA A 206 -15.82 27.27 -51.86
CA ALA A 206 -17.23 27.08 -52.25
C ALA A 206 -17.75 25.70 -52.71
N ASP A 207 -18.61 25.07 -51.89
CA ASP A 207 -20.07 25.25 -52.03
C ASP A 207 -20.79 24.73 -50.76
N ALA A 208 -21.60 25.60 -50.16
CA ALA A 208 -22.62 25.28 -49.14
C ALA A 208 -23.97 25.67 -49.74
N PRO A 209 -25.12 25.10 -49.34
CA PRO A 209 -25.79 25.58 -48.11
C PRO A 209 -26.63 24.44 -47.46
N SER A 210 -27.29 24.48 -46.30
CA SER A 210 -27.69 25.41 -45.23
C SER A 210 -27.83 24.52 -43.98
N GLY A 211 -27.52 24.93 -42.75
CA GLY A 211 -28.28 25.88 -41.95
C GLY A 211 -28.23 25.44 -40.47
N ASP A 212 -28.52 26.40 -39.57
CA ASP A 212 -28.66 26.26 -38.11
C ASP A 212 -27.42 26.49 -37.22
N ALA A 213 -27.10 27.78 -37.08
CA ALA A 213 -26.98 28.55 -35.82
C ALA A 213 -26.21 27.94 -34.62
N LEU A 214 -25.01 28.48 -34.39
CA LEU A 214 -24.31 28.49 -33.10
C LEU A 214 -24.51 29.86 -32.42
N PRO A 215 -24.75 29.94 -31.10
CA PRO A 215 -24.36 31.10 -30.33
C PRO A 215 -23.00 30.87 -29.65
N ASP A 216 -22.10 31.82 -29.91
CA ASP A 216 -20.93 32.16 -29.10
C ASP A 216 -21.31 32.30 -27.62
N GLU A 217 -20.66 31.55 -26.73
CA GLU A 217 -20.53 31.99 -25.33
C GLU A 217 -19.24 31.44 -24.72
N ALA A 218 -18.23 32.31 -24.63
CA ALA A 218 -17.00 32.07 -23.89
C ALA A 218 -17.30 31.86 -22.40
N PRO A 219 -16.69 30.87 -21.72
CA PRO A 219 -16.93 30.67 -20.30
C PRO A 219 -16.33 31.84 -19.49
N PRO A 220 -17.06 32.42 -18.53
CA PRO A 220 -16.57 33.54 -17.74
C PRO A 220 -15.38 33.11 -16.85
N PRO A 221 -14.45 34.03 -16.55
CA PRO A 221 -13.32 33.75 -15.68
C PRO A 221 -13.80 33.37 -14.27
N VAL A 222 -13.44 32.18 -13.81
CA VAL A 222 -13.70 31.73 -12.45
C VAL A 222 -12.77 32.47 -11.49
N ASP A 223 -13.35 33.35 -10.67
CA ASP A 223 -12.67 33.96 -9.54
C ASP A 223 -12.09 32.88 -8.61
N PRO A 224 -10.85 33.02 -8.11
CA PRO A 224 -10.25 32.04 -7.23
C PRO A 224 -11.04 32.00 -5.92
N LYS A 225 -11.62 30.83 -5.59
CA LYS A 225 -12.23 30.56 -4.28
C LYS A 225 -11.18 30.63 -3.18
N GLN A 226 -10.89 31.85 -2.74
CA GLN A 226 -10.24 32.13 -1.47
C GLN A 226 -11.31 32.05 -0.39
N GLY A 227 -11.29 30.94 0.35
CA GLY A 227 -12.25 30.68 1.41
C GLY A 227 -11.69 29.61 2.33
N GLY A 228 -10.70 29.99 3.13
CA GLY A 228 -10.13 29.15 4.17
C GLY A 228 -11.26 28.61 5.06
N CYS A 229 -11.24 27.31 5.30
CA CYS A 229 -12.17 26.63 6.19
C CYS A 229 -11.98 27.24 7.59
N GLY A 230 -12.90 28.13 7.96
CA GLY A 230 -12.89 28.86 9.21
C GLY A 230 -13.03 27.90 10.38
N CYS A 231 -11.92 27.63 11.05
CA CYS A 231 -11.93 27.17 12.43
C CYS A 231 -12.47 28.30 13.32
N ARG A 232 -13.79 28.46 13.41
CA ARG A 232 -14.41 29.11 14.56
C ARG A 232 -14.38 28.13 15.72
N LEU A 233 -13.37 28.26 16.58
CA LEU A 233 -13.47 27.76 17.95
C LEU A 233 -14.51 28.63 18.67
N ALA A 234 -15.61 28.01 19.08
CA ALA A 234 -16.53 28.58 20.05
C ALA A 234 -15.75 28.93 21.33
N PRO A 235 -16.13 30.00 22.07
CA PRO A 235 -15.49 30.33 23.34
C PRO A 235 -15.66 29.16 24.31
N ALA A 236 -14.53 28.62 24.76
CA ALA A 236 -14.48 27.60 25.78
C ALA A 236 -15.08 28.17 27.08
N GLU A 237 -16.28 27.71 27.39
CA GLU A 237 -16.90 27.78 28.69
C GLU A 237 -15.95 27.14 29.72
N ALA A 238 -15.59 27.92 30.74
CA ALA A 238 -14.90 27.54 31.99
C ALA A 238 -13.75 26.52 31.84
N ALA A 239 -12.56 27.04 31.53
CA ALA A 239 -11.29 26.35 31.77
C ALA A 239 -11.19 25.89 33.24
N THR A 240 -11.42 24.61 33.48
CA THR A 240 -11.02 23.93 34.72
C THR A 240 -9.52 23.64 34.60
N PRO A 241 -8.65 24.17 35.48
CA PRO A 241 -7.21 23.99 35.34
C PRO A 241 -6.82 22.55 35.71
N LEU A 242 -6.65 21.70 34.69
CA LEU A 242 -5.88 20.45 34.78
C LEU A 242 -4.39 20.78 34.88
N ALA A 243 -3.97 21.26 36.05
CA ALA A 243 -2.57 21.53 36.38
C ALA A 243 -2.20 20.95 37.74
N LEU A 244 -2.54 19.69 38.02
CA LEU A 244 -2.12 19.00 39.25
C LEU A 244 -1.83 17.51 39.01
N PRO A 245 -0.63 17.18 38.50
CA PRO A 245 0.14 16.15 39.20
C PRO A 245 1.57 16.60 39.55
N LEU A 246 2.07 17.71 39.00
CA LEU A 246 3.44 18.17 39.24
C LEU A 246 3.60 19.00 40.53
N VAL A 247 2.56 19.69 41.00
CA VAL A 247 2.62 20.43 42.27
C VAL A 247 2.60 19.49 43.48
N ALA A 248 1.96 18.31 43.37
CA ALA A 248 1.93 17.32 44.44
C ALA A 248 3.31 16.66 44.69
N LEU A 249 4.11 16.47 43.65
CA LEU A 249 5.50 16.02 43.79
C LEU A 249 6.44 17.12 44.31
N GLY A 250 6.23 18.38 43.91
CA GLY A 250 7.00 19.52 44.41
C GLY A 250 6.78 19.81 45.90
N ALA A 251 5.52 19.76 46.37
CA ALA A 251 5.18 20.00 47.77
C ALA A 251 5.71 18.90 48.70
N ALA A 252 5.71 17.63 48.24
CA ALA A 252 6.26 16.50 48.99
C ALA A 252 7.79 16.58 49.14
N ALA A 253 8.51 17.04 48.10
CA ALA A 253 9.95 17.22 48.15
C ALA A 253 10.39 18.39 49.06
N ALA A 254 9.63 19.49 49.07
CA ALA A 254 9.90 20.65 49.94
C ALA A 254 9.66 20.34 51.43
N PHE A 255 8.62 19.57 51.76
CA PHE A 255 8.36 19.15 53.14
C PHE A 255 9.38 18.12 53.66
N ALA A 256 9.89 17.25 52.79
CA ALA A 256 10.94 16.29 53.14
C ALA A 256 12.29 16.98 53.43
N ARG A 257 12.65 18.03 52.68
CA ARG A 257 13.87 18.83 52.95
C ARG A 257 13.80 19.62 54.26
N ARG A 258 12.66 20.22 54.59
CA ARG A 258 12.49 20.98 55.86
C ARG A 258 12.56 20.12 57.12
N ARG A 259 12.15 18.85 57.06
CA ARG A 259 12.26 17.93 58.22
C ARG A 259 13.68 17.42 58.46
N ARG A 260 14.55 17.45 57.45
CA ARG A 260 15.95 17.01 57.57
C ARG A 260 16.85 18.09 58.19
N ALA A 261 16.54 19.37 57.97
CA ALA A 261 17.32 20.49 58.50
C ALA A 261 17.04 20.82 59.99
N ARG A 262 15.98 20.28 60.59
CA ARG A 262 15.65 20.47 62.03
C ARG A 262 16.13 19.31 62.93
N ARG A 263 16.85 18.34 62.37
CA ARG A 263 17.40 17.18 63.08
C ARG A 263 18.92 17.04 62.91
N GLY A 264 19.58 18.11 62.49
CA GLY A 264 21.03 18.27 62.52
C GLY A 264 21.39 19.33 63.54
#